data_AF-A0A3D8KYG2-F1
#
_entry.id   AF-A0A3D8KYG2-F1
#
_cell.length_a   1.000
_cell.length_b   1.000
_cell.length_c   1.000
_cell.angle_alpha   90.00
_cell.angle_beta   90.00
_cell.angle_gamma   90.00
#
_symmetry.space_group_name_H-M   'P 1'
#
loop_
_entity.id
_entity.type
_entity.pdbx_description
1 polymer ?
#
loop_
_entity_poly.entity_id
_entity_poly.type
_entity_poly.pdbx_seq_one_letter_code
_entity_poly.pdbx_strand_id
1 'polypeptide(L)'
;MLCRYRHKIHSVGHPTRLDRFIDKATRFGDEDYSKEELIAEMGASFLCAFTGIQEAVFENSVAYLQGWASKFKNDKTMIIYAGTKAFKAASYILDLKAEESGEALPAVAMAA
;
A
#
# COMPACT_ATOMS: atom_id res chain seq x y z
N MET A 1 9.57 8.95 -4.68
CA MET A 1 8.20 8.82 -4.16
C MET A 1 7.20 9.39 -5.17
N LEU A 2 7.05 8.75 -6.34
CA LEU A 2 6.03 9.08 -7.35
C LEU A 2 5.70 7.81 -8.19
N CYS A 3 5.30 6.67 -7.57
CA CYS A 3 4.52 5.68 -8.34
C CYS A 3 3.19 6.36 -8.67
N ARG A 4 2.85 6.43 -9.96
CA ARG A 4 1.65 7.15 -10.47
C ARG A 4 0.37 6.69 -9.76
N TYR A 5 0.39 5.53 -9.10
CA TYR A 5 -0.74 4.96 -8.40
C TYR A 5 -0.91 5.44 -6.95
N ARG A 6 0.07 6.14 -6.35
CA ARG A 6 0.00 6.61 -4.95
C ARG A 6 -1.25 7.45 -4.68
N HIS A 7 -1.54 8.41 -5.56
CA HIS A 7 -2.74 9.25 -5.43
C HIS A 7 -4.05 8.45 -5.58
N LYS A 8 -4.03 7.33 -6.32
CA LYS A 8 -5.20 6.44 -6.42
C LYS A 8 -5.43 5.70 -5.10
N ILE A 9 -4.36 5.24 -4.46
CA ILE A 9 -4.45 4.60 -3.14
C ILE A 9 -4.97 5.57 -2.08
N HIS A 10 -4.47 6.81 -2.05
CA HIS A 10 -5.01 7.82 -1.13
C HIS A 10 -6.49 8.10 -1.40
N SER A 11 -6.89 8.20 -2.67
CA SER A 11 -8.29 8.42 -3.02
C SER A 11 -9.17 7.37 -2.33
N VAL A 12 -8.86 6.08 -2.45
CA VAL A 12 -9.69 5.02 -1.85
C VAL A 12 -9.70 5.00 -0.32
N GLY A 13 -8.89 5.80 0.36
CA GLY A 13 -8.95 6.00 1.81
C GLY A 13 -10.14 6.86 2.28
N HIS A 14 -10.86 7.53 1.37
CA HIS A 14 -12.01 8.38 1.69
C HIS A 14 -13.09 7.63 2.51
N PRO A 15 -13.84 8.31 3.41
CA PRO A 15 -14.84 7.69 4.29
C PRO A 15 -15.92 6.87 3.56
N THR A 16 -16.33 7.30 2.37
CA THR A 16 -17.31 6.57 1.55
C THR A 16 -16.76 5.29 0.90
N ARG A 17 -15.48 4.96 1.11
CA ARG A 17 -14.77 3.84 0.51
C ARG A 17 -14.16 2.93 1.58
N LEU A 18 -12.89 3.12 1.92
CA LEU A 18 -12.18 2.28 2.89
C LEU A 18 -11.98 2.95 4.25
N ASP A 19 -12.43 4.19 4.40
CA ASP A 19 -12.47 4.93 5.67
C ASP A 19 -11.19 4.79 6.49
N ARG A 20 -10.06 5.18 5.87
CA ARG A 20 -8.72 5.04 6.46
C ARG A 20 -8.19 6.31 7.09
N PHE A 21 -8.70 7.46 6.67
CA PHE A 21 -8.30 8.73 7.25
C PHE A 21 -9.04 8.92 8.57
N ILE A 22 -8.30 9.12 9.65
CA ILE A 22 -8.87 9.56 10.92
C ILE A 22 -9.23 11.05 10.73
N ASP A 23 -10.44 11.46 11.10
CA ASP A 23 -11.02 12.82 10.95
C ASP A 23 -10.19 13.99 11.53
N LYS A 24 -9.00 13.72 12.06
CA LYS A 24 -8.09 14.73 12.55
C LYS A 24 -7.23 15.23 11.40
N ALA A 25 -7.14 16.54 11.25
CA ALA A 25 -6.18 17.20 10.36
C ALA A 25 -4.74 16.74 10.74
N THR A 26 -4.29 15.63 10.17
CA THR A 26 -2.97 15.07 10.40
C THR A 26 -1.96 16.02 9.80
N ARG A 27 -1.12 16.64 10.65
CA ARG A 27 -0.01 17.47 10.19
C ARG A 27 1.05 16.60 9.55
N PHE A 28 1.77 17.16 8.59
CA PHE A 28 2.97 16.54 8.04
C PHE A 28 3.95 16.18 9.18
N GLY A 29 4.35 14.91 9.26
CA GLY A 29 5.20 14.39 10.34
C GLY A 29 4.48 13.71 11.49
N ASP A 30 3.13 13.68 11.49
CA ASP A 30 2.37 12.85 12.43
C ASP A 30 2.57 11.36 12.10
N GLU A 31 2.46 10.51 13.12
CA GLU A 31 2.63 9.06 12.96
C GLU A 31 1.55 8.48 12.05
N ASP A 32 0.32 8.97 12.16
CA ASP A 32 -0.81 8.54 11.33
C ASP A 32 -0.67 9.00 9.88
N TYR A 33 -0.16 10.22 9.66
CA TYR A 33 0.23 10.68 8.32
C TYR A 33 1.28 9.76 7.70
N SER A 34 2.31 9.44 8.48
CA SER A 34 3.40 8.56 8.06
C SER A 34 2.89 7.15 7.72
N LYS A 35 1.97 6.60 8.52
CA LYS A 35 1.33 5.29 8.26
C LYS A 35 0.55 5.28 6.95
N GLU A 36 -0.24 6.32 6.66
CA GLU A 36 -1.01 6.37 5.41
C GLU A 36 -0.10 6.54 4.19
N GLU A 37 0.99 7.30 4.30
CA GLU A 37 2.01 7.37 3.24
C GLU A 37 2.67 6.02 2.97
N LEU A 38 2.96 5.24 4.01
CA LEU A 38 3.46 3.87 3.87
C LEU A 38 2.43 2.96 3.18
N ILE A 39 1.15 3.03 3.59
CA ILE A 39 0.05 2.28 2.96
C ILE A 39 -0.06 2.66 1.48
N ALA A 40 0.04 3.94 1.15
CA ALA A 40 -0.06 4.44 -0.21
C ALA A 40 1.08 3.95 -1.10
N GLU A 41 2.32 3.98 -0.61
CA GLU A 41 3.48 3.48 -1.35
C GLU A 41 3.46 1.96 -1.54
N MET A 42 3.12 1.19 -0.51
CA MET A 42 2.97 -0.27 -0.62
C MET A 42 1.84 -0.64 -1.59
N GLY A 43 0.70 0.05 -1.51
CA GLY A 43 -0.45 -0.21 -2.38
C GLY A 43 -0.17 0.18 -3.83
N ALA A 44 0.57 1.27 -4.04
CA ALA A 44 1.00 1.69 -5.36
C ALA A 44 1.96 0.65 -5.96
N SER A 45 2.86 0.08 -5.15
CA SER A 45 3.74 -1.02 -5.56
C SER A 45 2.96 -2.27 -5.97
N PHE A 46 1.88 -2.62 -5.25
CA PHE A 46 0.99 -3.71 -5.66
C PHE A 46 0.32 -3.42 -7.00
N LEU A 47 -0.23 -2.23 -7.21
CA LEU A 47 -0.83 -1.87 -8.50
C LEU A 47 0.18 -1.87 -9.65
N CYS A 48 1.36 -1.29 -9.40
CA CYS A 48 2.49 -1.28 -10.32
C CYS A 48 2.84 -2.77 -10.70
N ALA A 49 2.87 -3.71 -9.74
CA ALA A 49 3.09 -5.14 -9.99
C ALA A 49 1.93 -5.84 -10.75
N PHE A 50 0.67 -5.62 -10.35
CA PHE A 50 -0.51 -6.24 -10.98
C PHE A 50 -0.75 -5.77 -12.42
N THR A 51 -0.39 -4.53 -12.73
CA THR A 51 -0.58 -3.95 -14.07
C THR A 51 0.62 -4.19 -14.99
N GLY A 52 1.71 -4.79 -14.49
CA GLY A 52 2.96 -4.97 -15.24
C GLY A 52 3.69 -3.66 -15.54
N ILE A 53 3.32 -2.55 -14.88
CA ILE A 53 3.96 -1.26 -15.07
C ILE A 53 5.14 -1.17 -14.12
N GLN A 54 6.33 -1.27 -14.71
CA GLN A 54 7.56 -1.15 -13.95
C GLN A 54 7.84 0.31 -13.60
N GLU A 55 7.97 0.58 -12.31
CA GLU A 55 8.38 1.88 -11.80
C GLU A 55 9.85 2.14 -12.11
N ALA A 56 10.14 3.20 -12.84
CA ALA A 56 11.49 3.71 -13.05
C ALA A 56 12.13 4.30 -11.78
N VAL A 57 11.44 4.26 -10.62
CA VAL A 57 11.77 5.05 -9.43
C VAL A 57 12.12 4.18 -8.20
N PHE A 58 12.58 2.95 -8.42
CA PHE A 58 12.93 2.00 -7.36
C PHE A 58 13.87 2.58 -6.29
N GLU A 59 14.88 3.36 -6.69
CA GLU A 59 15.86 3.95 -5.76
C GLU A 59 15.23 4.92 -4.74
N ASN A 60 14.25 5.73 -5.14
CA ASN A 60 13.58 6.64 -4.21
C ASN A 60 12.66 5.91 -3.22
N SER A 61 12.13 4.74 -3.61
CA SER A 61 11.34 3.90 -2.70
C SER A 61 12.25 3.21 -1.67
N VAL A 62 13.47 2.81 -2.05
CA VAL A 62 14.45 2.21 -1.14
C VAL A 62 14.86 3.19 -0.02
N ALA A 63 15.18 4.45 -0.35
CA ALA A 63 15.56 5.45 0.64
C ALA A 63 14.45 5.70 1.68
N TYR A 64 13.18 5.66 1.26
CA TYR A 64 12.05 5.82 2.17
C TYR A 64 11.83 4.58 3.04
N LEU A 65 11.91 3.38 2.45
CA LEU A 65 11.83 2.11 3.20
C LEU A 65 12.96 1.97 4.23
N GLN A 66 14.15 2.52 3.96
CA GLN A 66 15.24 2.58 4.95
C GLN A 66 14.85 3.41 6.18
N GLY A 67 14.12 4.50 6.02
CA GLY A 67 13.57 5.30 7.12
C GLY A 67 12.56 4.52 7.98
N TRP A 68 11.84 3.58 7.38
CA TRP A 68 10.92 2.68 8.08
C TRP A 68 11.57 1.41 8.61
N ALA A 69 12.71 0.98 8.06
CA ALA A 69 13.40 -0.25 8.45
C ALA A 69 13.75 -0.28 9.94
N SER A 70 14.15 0.85 10.53
CA SER A 70 14.38 0.97 11.96
C SER A 70 13.09 0.84 12.77
N LYS A 71 11.97 1.41 12.29
CA LYS A 71 10.65 1.30 12.92
C LYS A 71 10.09 -0.12 12.84
N PHE A 72 10.29 -0.83 11.73
CA PHE A 72 9.88 -2.22 11.58
C PHE A 72 10.66 -3.18 12.49
N LYS A 73 11.92 -2.84 12.84
CA LYS A 73 12.67 -3.61 13.84
C LYS A 73 12.05 -3.51 15.23
N ASN A 74 11.53 -2.33 15.57
CA ASN A 74 10.89 -2.09 16.87
C ASN A 74 9.46 -2.63 16.91
N ASP A 75 8.72 -2.51 15.80
CA ASP A 75 7.35 -3.00 15.68
C ASP A 75 7.12 -3.69 14.32
N LYS A 76 7.17 -5.02 14.35
CA LYS A 76 6.92 -5.87 13.18
C LYS A 76 5.44 -5.94 12.82
N THR A 77 4.53 -5.54 13.69
CA THR A 77 3.09 -5.57 13.39
C THR A 77 2.71 -4.50 12.37
N MET A 78 3.48 -3.41 12.34
CA MET A 78 3.23 -2.28 11.45
C MET A 78 3.36 -2.65 9.96
N ILE A 79 4.30 -3.53 9.58
CA ILE A 79 4.43 -3.98 8.19
C ILE A 79 3.23 -4.83 7.76
N ILE A 80 2.71 -5.66 8.67
CA ILE A 80 1.51 -6.49 8.44
C ILE A 80 0.27 -5.58 8.33
N TYR A 81 0.15 -4.60 9.23
CA TYR A 81 -0.91 -3.60 9.21
C TYR A 81 -0.92 -2.82 7.89
N ALA A 82 0.22 -2.22 7.52
CA ALA A 82 0.34 -1.44 6.30
C ALA A 82 0.11 -2.30 5.06
N GLY A 83 0.69 -3.51 5.01
CA GLY A 83 0.51 -4.45 3.91
C GLY A 83 -0.95 -4.88 3.71
N THR A 84 -1.67 -5.19 4.79
CA THR A 84 -3.08 -5.60 4.72
C THR A 84 -3.96 -4.47 4.20
N LYS A 85 -3.76 -3.25 4.69
CA LYS A 85 -4.52 -2.07 4.24
C LYS A 85 -4.19 -1.70 2.80
N ALA A 86 -2.90 -1.76 2.43
CA ALA A 86 -2.42 -1.52 1.08
C ALA A 86 -3.00 -2.53 0.09
N PHE A 87 -3.02 -3.81 0.44
CA PHE A 87 -3.62 -4.86 -0.39
C PHE A 87 -5.11 -4.62 -0.56
N LYS A 88 -5.85 -4.36 0.52
CA LYS A 88 -7.29 -4.03 0.44
C LYS A 88 -7.55 -2.82 -0.47
N ALA A 89 -6.71 -1.80 -0.41
CA ALA A 89 -6.80 -0.62 -1.28
C ALA A 89 -6.53 -0.93 -2.75
N ALA A 90 -5.47 -1.71 -3.03
CA ALA A 90 -5.16 -2.15 -4.39
C ALA A 90 -6.27 -3.06 -4.96
N SER A 91 -6.74 -4.04 -4.18
CA SER A 91 -7.84 -4.92 -4.55
C SER A 91 -9.14 -4.15 -4.83
N TYR A 92 -9.43 -3.11 -4.05
CA TYR A 92 -10.58 -2.23 -4.32
C TYR A 92 -10.45 -1.52 -5.67
N ILE A 93 -9.25 -1.06 -6.04
CA ILE A 93 -9.01 -0.38 -7.33
C ILE A 93 -9.06 -1.36 -8.50
N LEU A 94 -8.61 -2.59 -8.29
CA LEU A 94 -8.59 -3.67 -9.28
C LEU A 94 -9.94 -4.42 -9.38
N ASP A 95 -10.93 -4.06 -8.55
CA ASP A 95 -12.20 -4.78 -8.37
C ASP A 95 -12.02 -6.29 -8.14
N LEU A 96 -10.96 -6.66 -7.40
CA LEU A 96 -10.71 -8.05 -7.03
C LEU A 96 -11.71 -8.46 -5.94
N LYS A 97 -12.73 -9.23 -6.35
CA LYS A 97 -13.62 -9.90 -5.41
C LYS A 97 -12.93 -11.16 -4.90
N ALA A 98 -12.99 -11.37 -3.59
CA ALA A 98 -12.69 -12.68 -3.04
C ALA A 98 -13.82 -13.61 -3.49
N GLU A 99 -13.56 -14.46 -4.49
CA GLU A 99 -14.36 -15.66 -4.67
C GLU A 99 -14.25 -16.45 -3.36
N GLU A 100 -15.37 -16.74 -2.69
CA GLU A 100 -15.41 -17.62 -1.51
C GLU A 100 -15.14 -19.10 -1.88
N SER A 101 -14.34 -19.36 -2.92
CA SER A 101 -13.79 -20.68 -3.20
C SER A 101 -12.60 -20.87 -2.27
N GLY A 102 -12.67 -21.87 -1.38
CA GLY A 102 -11.59 -22.30 -0.48
C GLY A 102 -10.39 -22.88 -1.22
N GLU A 103 -9.84 -22.15 -2.17
CA GLU A 103 -8.65 -22.49 -2.94
C GLU A 103 -7.70 -21.29 -2.85
N ALA A 104 -6.49 -21.55 -2.36
CA ALA A 104 -5.47 -20.54 -2.15
C ALA A 104 -5.25 -19.72 -3.42
N LEU A 105 -5.08 -18.40 -3.25
CA LEU A 105 -4.73 -17.46 -4.31
C LEU A 105 -3.69 -18.10 -5.24
N PRO A 106 -3.92 -18.10 -6.58
CA PRO A 106 -2.98 -18.70 -7.50
C PRO A 106 -1.63 -18.02 -7.28
N ALA A 107 -0.63 -18.82 -6.92
CA ALA A 107 0.73 -18.39 -6.79
C ALA A 107 1.07 -17.56 -8.03
N VAL A 108 1.49 -16.32 -7.80
CA VAL A 108 1.86 -15.34 -8.80
C VAL A 108 2.75 -16.03 -9.84
N ALA A 109 2.16 -16.38 -10.99
CA ALA A 109 2.88 -16.84 -12.16
C ALA A 109 3.51 -15.61 -12.82
N MET A 110 4.57 -15.09 -12.19
CA MET A 110 5.43 -14.05 -12.76
C MET A 110 6.53 -14.74 -13.56
N ALA A 111 6.34 -14.66 -14.88
CA ALA A 111 7.22 -14.93 -16.00
C ALA A 111 8.69 -15.31 -15.71
N ALA A 112 9.10 -16.44 -16.30
CA ALA A 112 10.46 -16.77 -16.69
C ALA A 112 10.92 -15.94 -17.90
#